data_AF-A0A527XSL9-F1
#
_entry.id   AF-A0A527XSL9-F1
#
_cell.length_a   1.000
_cell.length_b   1.000
_cell.length_c   1.000
_cell.angle_alpha   90.00
_cell.angle_beta   90.00
_cell.angle_gamma   90.00
#
_symmetry.space_group_name_H-M   'P 1'
#
loop_
_entity.id
_entity.type
_entity.pdbx_description
1 polymer ?
#
loop_
_entity_poly.entity_id
_entity_poly.type
_entity_poly.pdbx_seq_one_letter_code
_entity_poly.pdbx_strand_id
1 'polypeptide(L)'
;QMNNKGHVVACDVMEGRLKRGAERFRQAGLHNIETRLLASETDRWIKRHKGGFDRVLVDAPCSGTGTWRRNPDARWRAQEEQGLDRLVSLQARILASAARLV
;
A
#
# COMPACT_ATOMS: atom_id res chain seq x y z
N GLN A 1 -10.67 16.83 -0.30
CA GLN A 1 -10.40 16.31 -1.67
C GLN A 1 -9.26 17.13 -2.27
N MET A 2 -8.34 16.51 -3.03
CA MET A 2 -7.17 17.20 -3.61
C MET A 2 -7.45 17.86 -4.98
N ASN A 3 -8.58 17.56 -5.63
CA ASN A 3 -9.03 18.17 -6.89
C ASN A 3 -7.94 18.19 -7.99
N ASN A 4 -7.22 17.08 -8.18
CA ASN A 4 -6.09 16.95 -9.12
C ASN A 4 -4.92 17.94 -8.88
N LYS A 5 -4.84 18.57 -7.71
CA LYS A 5 -3.72 19.42 -7.31
C LYS A 5 -2.74 18.67 -6.41
N GLY A 6 -1.50 19.16 -6.34
CA GLY A 6 -0.42 18.52 -5.60
C GLY A 6 0.11 17.26 -6.31
N HIS A 7 0.81 16.41 -5.58
CA HIS A 7 1.39 15.17 -6.12
C HIS A 7 1.07 14.01 -5.19
N VAL A 8 0.70 12.87 -5.76
CA VAL A 8 0.47 11.62 -5.03
C VAL A 8 1.38 10.56 -5.60
N VAL A 9 2.10 9.85 -4.73
CA VAL A 9 2.90 8.69 -5.13
C VAL A 9 2.23 7.43 -4.59
N ALA A 10 1.69 6.60 -5.48
CA ALA A 10 1.06 5.33 -5.16
C ALA A 10 2.10 4.20 -5.26
N CYS A 11 2.47 3.64 -4.11
CA CYS A 11 3.50 2.61 -4.00
C CYS A 11 2.91 1.22 -3.74
N ASP A 12 3.48 0.18 -4.35
CA ASP A 12 3.19 -1.23 -4.04
C ASP A 12 4.41 -2.09 -4.41
N VAL A 13 4.52 -3.29 -3.85
CA VAL A 13 5.53 -4.30 -4.24
C VAL A 13 5.06 -5.18 -5.40
N MET A 14 3.75 -5.19 -5.67
CA MET A 14 3.14 -5.96 -6.75
C MET A 14 2.87 -5.10 -7.98
N GLU A 15 3.69 -5.26 -9.01
CA GLU A 15 3.56 -4.51 -10.28
C GLU A 15 2.17 -4.63 -10.90
N GLY A 16 1.56 -5.82 -10.87
CA GLY A 16 0.20 -6.05 -11.39
C GLY A 16 -0.90 -5.29 -10.64
N ARG A 17 -0.70 -4.90 -9.37
CA ARG A 17 -1.62 -4.00 -8.65
C ARG A 17 -1.47 -2.57 -9.14
N LEU A 18 -0.23 -2.11 -9.37
CA LEU A 18 0.05 -0.77 -9.88
C LEU A 18 -0.49 -0.54 -11.28
N LYS A 19 -0.35 -1.53 -12.18
CA LYS A 19 -0.92 -1.46 -13.55
C LYS A 19 -2.44 -1.27 -13.52
N ARG A 20 -3.15 -2.11 -12.75
CA ARG A 20 -4.60 -1.99 -12.55
C ARG A 20 -5.00 -0.67 -11.87
N GLY A 21 -4.18 -0.19 -10.92
CA GLY A 21 -4.37 1.11 -10.28
C GLY A 21 -4.28 2.26 -11.29
N ALA A 22 -3.22 2.28 -12.11
CA ALA A 22 -3.01 3.31 -13.13
C ALA A 22 -4.16 3.39 -14.14
N GLU A 23 -4.71 2.24 -14.57
CA GLU A 23 -5.89 2.19 -15.43
C GLU A 23 -7.11 2.83 -14.76
N ARG A 24 -7.35 2.53 -13.47
CA ARG A 24 -8.46 3.12 -12.70
C ARG A 24 -8.29 4.62 -12.49
N PHE A 25 -7.07 5.09 -12.22
CA PHE A 25 -6.78 6.51 -12.06
C PHE A 25 -7.10 7.27 -13.35
N ARG A 26 -6.65 6.75 -14.49
CA ARG A 26 -6.94 7.31 -15.82
C ARG A 26 -8.45 7.33 -16.11
N GLN A 27 -9.17 6.25 -15.85
CA GLN A 27 -10.63 6.19 -16.03
C GLN A 27 -11.37 7.20 -15.15
N ALA A 28 -10.84 7.49 -13.95
CA ALA A 28 -11.37 8.48 -13.04
C ALA A 28 -10.91 9.93 -13.35
N GLY A 29 -10.13 10.16 -14.41
CA GLY A 29 -9.62 11.49 -14.78
C GLY A 29 -8.56 12.04 -13.82
N LEU A 30 -7.90 11.18 -13.05
CA LEU A 30 -6.85 11.55 -12.11
C LEU A 30 -5.49 11.59 -12.81
N HIS A 31 -4.79 12.72 -12.73
CA HIS A 31 -3.51 12.94 -13.43
C HIS A 31 -2.37 13.40 -12.52
N ASN A 32 -2.62 13.61 -11.23
CA ASN A 32 -1.63 13.98 -10.24
C ASN A 32 -1.08 12.78 -9.44
N ILE A 33 -1.21 11.57 -9.98
CA ILE A 33 -0.80 10.32 -9.32
C ILE A 33 0.31 9.65 -10.13
N GLU A 34 1.47 9.45 -9.50
CA GLU A 34 2.56 8.63 -10.00
C GLU A 34 2.53 7.25 -9.34
N THR A 35 2.69 6.18 -10.11
CA THR A 35 2.86 4.83 -9.54
C THR A 35 4.34 4.50 -9.34
N ARG A 36 4.65 3.83 -8.24
CA ARG A 36 6.02 3.45 -7.89
C ARG A 36 6.09 2.01 -7.40
N LEU A 37 6.77 1.16 -8.17
CA LEU A 37 7.12 -0.18 -7.71
C LEU A 37 8.23 -0.09 -6.65
N LEU A 38 8.00 -0.74 -5.52
CA LEU A 38 9.00 -0.90 -4.46
C LEU A 38 9.50 -2.34 -4.44
N ALA A 39 10.78 -2.54 -4.15
CA ALA A 39 11.33 -3.87 -3.95
C ALA A 39 10.91 -4.48 -2.60
N SER A 40 10.73 -3.65 -1.58
CA SER A 40 10.28 -4.05 -0.23
C SER A 40 9.89 -2.83 0.61
N GLU A 41 9.47 -3.04 1.86
CA GLU A 41 9.23 -1.95 2.80
C GLU A 41 10.50 -1.17 3.17
N THR A 42 11.70 -1.66 2.85
CA THR A 42 12.98 -0.98 3.13
C THR A 42 13.67 -0.43 1.87
N ASP A 43 12.91 -0.28 0.78
CA ASP A 43 13.41 0.20 -0.51
C ASP A 43 14.24 1.49 -0.41
N ARG A 44 15.30 1.57 -1.22
CA ARG A 44 16.20 2.73 -1.29
C ARG A 44 15.49 4.01 -1.70
N TRP A 45 14.43 3.91 -2.51
CA TRP A 45 13.58 5.03 -2.88
C TRP A 45 12.94 5.66 -1.63
N ILE A 46 12.38 4.87 -0.71
CA ILE A 46 11.83 5.38 0.56
C ILE A 46 12.92 6.11 1.34
N LYS A 47 14.13 5.52 1.43
CA LYS A 47 15.25 6.14 2.14
C LYS A 47 15.65 7.51 1.57
N ARG A 48 15.56 7.68 0.25
CA ARG A 48 15.91 8.93 -0.45
C ARG A 48 14.86 10.04 -0.29
N HIS A 49 13.60 9.68 0.02
CA HIS A 49 12.49 10.64 0.16
C HIS A 49 12.13 10.89 1.63
N LYS A 50 13.10 10.78 2.53
CA LYS A 50 12.89 11.05 3.96
C LYS A 50 12.39 12.49 4.17
N GLY A 51 11.29 12.66 4.89
CA GLY A 51 10.64 13.98 5.09
C GLY A 51 10.16 14.66 3.81
N GLY A 52 9.98 13.91 2.71
CA GLY A 52 9.61 14.43 1.40
C GLY A 52 8.10 14.56 1.17
N PHE A 53 7.27 14.18 2.13
CA PHE A 53 5.82 14.17 2.01
C PHE A 53 5.15 14.92 3.16
N ASP A 54 4.10 15.70 2.85
CA ASP A 54 3.31 16.36 3.89
C ASP A 54 2.49 15.35 4.71
N ARG A 55 2.04 14.26 4.07
CA ARG A 55 1.19 13.22 4.65
C ARG A 55 1.46 11.89 3.97
N VAL A 56 1.32 10.81 4.73
CA VAL A 56 1.47 9.44 4.23
C VAL A 56 0.30 8.59 4.73
N LEU A 57 -0.28 7.82 3.82
CA LEU A 57 -1.30 6.81 4.12
C LEU A 57 -0.68 5.42 3.95
N VAL A 58 -0.83 4.57 4.97
CA VAL A 58 -0.39 3.19 4.94
C VAL A 58 -1.61 2.27 4.90
N ASP A 59 -1.82 1.62 3.76
CA ASP A 59 -2.74 0.49 3.63
C ASP A 59 -1.93 -0.81 3.76
N ALA A 60 -1.81 -1.31 4.98
CA ALA A 60 -0.94 -2.44 5.27
C ALA A 60 -1.61 -3.79 4.97
N PRO A 61 -0.87 -4.80 4.50
CA PRO A 61 -1.41 -6.15 4.36
C PRO A 61 -1.89 -6.67 5.71
N CYS A 62 -3.15 -7.07 5.77
CA CYS A 62 -3.81 -7.53 7.00
C CYS A 62 -4.39 -8.94 6.83
N SER A 63 -4.92 -9.49 7.91
CA SER A 63 -5.54 -10.83 7.90
C SER A 63 -6.80 -10.90 7.03
N GLY A 64 -7.33 -9.76 6.59
CA GLY A 64 -8.51 -9.70 5.72
C GLY A 64 -9.80 -10.19 6.39
N THR A 65 -9.81 -10.44 7.70
CA THR A 65 -10.95 -10.99 8.45
C THR A 65 -12.21 -10.14 8.31
N GLY A 66 -12.06 -8.81 8.22
CA GLY A 66 -13.17 -7.88 7.97
C GLY A 66 -13.87 -8.06 6.62
N THR A 67 -13.27 -8.81 5.68
CA THR A 67 -13.83 -9.06 4.35
C THR A 67 -14.61 -10.38 4.26
N TRP A 68 -14.64 -11.21 5.31
CA TRP A 68 -15.28 -12.52 5.29
C TRP A 68 -16.75 -12.50 4.87
N ARG A 69 -17.51 -11.46 5.22
CA ARG A 69 -18.90 -11.34 4.75
C ARG A 69 -19.01 -11.30 3.22
N ARG A 70 -18.02 -10.68 2.55
CA ARG A 70 -17.98 -10.54 1.08
C ARG A 70 -17.23 -11.71 0.43
N ASN A 71 -16.34 -12.38 1.17
CA ASN A 71 -15.56 -13.51 0.71
C ASN A 71 -15.52 -14.62 1.78
N PRO A 72 -16.60 -15.41 1.93
CA PRO A 72 -16.78 -16.32 3.06
C PRO A 72 -15.78 -17.49 3.06
N ASP A 73 -15.31 -17.93 1.90
CA ASP A 73 -14.27 -18.95 1.73
C ASP A 73 -12.92 -18.54 2.36
N ALA A 74 -12.61 -17.24 2.41
CA ALA A 74 -11.36 -16.74 2.98
C ALA A 74 -11.20 -17.04 4.48
N ARG A 75 -12.29 -17.28 5.21
CA ARG A 75 -12.21 -17.65 6.64
C ARG A 75 -11.50 -18.99 6.86
N TRP A 76 -11.54 -19.89 5.88
CA TRP A 76 -10.88 -21.20 5.96
C TRP A 76 -9.43 -21.13 5.48
N ARG A 77 -9.13 -20.34 4.43
CA ARG A 77 -7.76 -20.16 3.91
C ARG A 77 -6.86 -19.31 4.82
N ALA A 78 -7.45 -18.35 5.54
CA ALA A 78 -6.69 -17.38 6.36
C ALA A 78 -5.91 -18.02 7.52
N GLN A 79 -6.31 -19.20 8.01
CA GLN A 79 -5.56 -19.93 9.04
C GLN A 79 -4.26 -20.55 8.50
N GLU A 80 -4.15 -20.81 7.20
CA GLU A 80 -3.03 -21.57 6.60
C GLU A 80 -1.92 -20.68 6.03
N GLU A 81 -2.22 -19.50 5.49
CA GLU A 81 -1.27 -18.83 4.56
C GLU A 81 -0.21 -17.91 5.19
N GLN A 82 -0.50 -17.16 6.27
CA GLN A 82 0.44 -16.09 6.69
C GLN A 82 0.74 -15.97 8.20
N GLY A 83 -0.10 -16.50 9.10
CA GLY A 83 0.12 -16.36 10.55
C GLY A 83 -0.01 -14.91 11.04
N LEU A 84 -0.78 -14.70 12.11
CA LEU A 84 -1.05 -13.35 12.62
C LEU A 84 0.24 -12.61 13.03
N ASP A 85 1.18 -13.30 13.68
CA ASP A 85 2.42 -12.71 14.18
C ASP A 85 3.32 -12.17 13.05
N ARG A 86 3.36 -12.87 11.92
CA ARG A 86 4.10 -12.43 10.73
C ARG A 86 3.48 -11.17 10.14
N LEU A 87 2.14 -11.11 10.08
CA LEU A 87 1.41 -9.93 9.62
C LEU A 87 1.65 -8.73 10.53
N VAL A 88 1.55 -8.90 11.85
CA VAL A 88 1.83 -7.84 12.82
C VAL A 88 3.27 -7.33 12.66
N SER A 89 4.24 -8.23 12.55
CA SER A 89 5.65 -7.88 12.36
C SER A 89 5.91 -7.15 11.02
N LEU A 90 5.21 -7.55 9.94
CA LEU A 90 5.31 -6.89 8.64
C LEU A 90 4.66 -5.50 8.67
N GLN A 91 3.47 -5.37 9.24
CA GLN A 91 2.77 -4.09 9.38
C GLN A 91 3.61 -3.09 10.18
N ALA A 92 4.23 -3.53 11.28
CA ALA A 92 5.11 -2.69 12.09
C ALA A 92 6.32 -2.17 11.28
N ARG A 93 6.96 -3.03 10.48
CA ARG A 93 8.08 -2.62 9.61
C ARG A 93 7.65 -1.64 8.52
N ILE A 94 6.50 -1.90 7.88
CA ILE A 94 5.94 -0.99 6.87
C ILE A 94 5.66 0.38 7.50
N LEU A 95 4.99 0.40 8.67
CA LEU A 95 4.66 1.63 9.37
C LEU A 95 5.92 2.41 9.77
N ALA A 96 6.92 1.74 10.35
CA ALA A 96 8.19 2.36 10.73
C ALA A 96 8.94 2.94 9.52
N SER A 97 8.90 2.27 8.37
CA SER A 97 9.52 2.77 7.15
C SER A 97 8.77 3.95 6.56
N ALA A 98 7.44 3.86 6.49
CA ALA A 98 6.57 4.91 5.97
C ALA A 98 6.61 6.18 6.84
N ALA A 99 6.71 6.04 8.16
CA ALA A 99 6.84 7.17 9.09
C ALA A 99 8.08 8.04 8.83
N ARG A 100 9.11 7.52 8.13
CA ARG A 100 10.30 8.29 7.77
C ARG A 100 10.08 9.25 6.61
N LEU A 101 9.00 9.07 5.85
CA LEU A 101 8.69 9.91 4.68
C LEU A 101 8.08 11.26 5.06
N VAL A 102 7.61 11.40 6.30
CA VAL A 102 7.08 12.65 6.89
C VAL A 102 8.01 13.23 7.94
#